data_AF-A0AAX0AU37-F1
#
_entry.id   AF-A0AAX0AU37-F1
#
_cell.length_a   1.000
_cell.length_b   1.000
_cell.length_c   1.000
_cell.angle_alpha   90.00
_cell.angle_beta   90.00
_cell.angle_gamma   90.00
#
_symmetry.space_group_name_H-M   'P 1'
#
loop_
_entity.id
_entity.type
_entity.pdbx_description
1 polymer ?
#
loop_
_entity_poly.entity_id
_entity_poly.type
_entity_poly.pdbx_seq_one_letter_code
_entity_poly.pdbx_strand_id
1 'polypeptide(L)'
;MASILPETNLNMANKLAAFSQEEKVTDIPKEYAWDFEKNDFKLKDGKFQIVEGIEALKIWIWKSLKTSKGKYPIYSGAYGNEFEKIIGKGFSKSLIESEAKRLTLECLKENQHILGVKNFEVDKNNDILTITFTAITDCGEVTIDV
;
A
#
# COMPACT_ATOMS: atom_id res chain seq x y z
N MET A 1 -46.85 24.64 22.68
CA MET A 1 -46.48 24.47 21.25
C MET A 1 -46.00 23.05 21.06
N ALA A 2 -46.66 22.26 20.20
CA ALA A 2 -46.22 20.90 19.89
C ALA A 2 -45.05 20.95 18.88
N SER A 3 -44.02 20.12 19.11
CA SER A 3 -42.86 20.02 18.22
C SER A 3 -43.27 19.50 16.84
N ILE A 4 -42.83 20.18 15.78
CA ILE A 4 -43.19 19.92 14.37
C ILE A 4 -42.15 19.01 13.68
N LEU A 5 -41.15 18.53 14.42
CA LEU A 5 -40.13 17.65 13.87
C LEU A 5 -40.63 16.20 13.91
N PRO A 6 -40.52 15.43 12.81
CA PRO A 6 -40.89 14.02 12.81
C PRO A 6 -40.00 13.29 13.82
N GLU A 7 -40.61 12.47 14.68
CA GLU A 7 -39.85 11.66 15.63
C GLU A 7 -38.97 10.67 14.86
N THR A 8 -37.68 10.68 15.16
CA THR A 8 -36.71 9.78 14.53
C THR A 8 -37.13 8.35 14.83
N ASN A 9 -37.58 7.64 13.80
CA ASN A 9 -37.99 6.25 13.93
C ASN A 9 -36.76 5.42 14.35
N LEU A 10 -36.77 4.89 15.58
CA LEU A 10 -35.72 4.05 16.16
C LEU A 10 -35.33 2.88 15.23
N ASN A 11 -36.26 2.44 14.37
CA ASN A 11 -36.08 1.39 13.38
C ASN A 11 -35.16 1.80 12.22
N MET A 12 -35.06 3.09 11.88
CA MET A 12 -34.14 3.61 10.87
C MET A 12 -32.70 3.65 11.39
N ALA A 13 -32.52 4.06 12.65
CA ALA A 13 -31.21 4.05 13.31
C ALA A 13 -30.66 2.62 13.45
N ASN A 14 -31.51 1.66 13.81
CA ASN A 14 -31.12 0.25 13.90
C ASN A 14 -30.81 -0.38 12.52
N LYS A 15 -31.53 0.01 11.45
CA LYS A 15 -31.21 -0.43 10.08
C LYS A 15 -29.88 0.13 9.57
N LEU A 16 -29.51 1.36 9.90
CA LEU A 16 -28.17 1.90 9.57
C LEU A 16 -27.06 1.15 10.32
N ALA A 17 -27.25 0.85 11.61
CA ALA A 17 -26.27 0.11 12.40
C ALA A 17 -26.05 -1.34 11.90
N ALA A 18 -27.10 -1.97 11.37
CA ALA A 18 -27.02 -3.31 10.77
C ALA A 18 -26.33 -3.32 9.39
N PHE A 19 -26.32 -2.19 8.66
CA PHE A 19 -25.60 -2.06 7.39
C PHE A 19 -24.09 -1.87 7.59
N SER A 20 -23.66 -1.45 8.78
CA SER A 20 -22.26 -1.24 9.15
C SER A 20 -21.54 -2.49 9.66
N GLN A 21 -22.22 -3.63 9.77
CA GLN A 21 -21.59 -4.89 10.13
C GLN A 21 -21.16 -5.62 8.86
N GLU A 22 -20.21 -5.03 8.13
CA GLU A 22 -19.30 -5.85 7.34
C GLU A 22 -18.53 -6.71 8.36
N GLU A 23 -18.74 -8.03 8.32
CA GLU A 23 -17.85 -8.98 8.99
C GLU A 23 -16.44 -8.71 8.46
N LYS A 24 -15.63 -7.99 9.25
CA LYS A 24 -14.24 -7.71 8.94
C LYS A 24 -13.50 -9.05 9.04
N VAL A 25 -13.50 -9.81 7.94
CA VAL A 25 -12.64 -10.96 7.75
C VAL A 25 -11.22 -10.43 7.94
N THR A 26 -10.61 -10.67 9.11
CA THR A 26 -9.19 -10.39 9.33
C THR A 26 -8.40 -11.46 8.60
N ASP A 27 -8.38 -11.38 7.27
CA ASP A 27 -7.43 -12.12 6.45
C ASP A 27 -6.03 -11.65 6.83
N ILE A 28 -5.16 -12.59 7.19
CA ILE A 28 -3.80 -12.27 7.59
C ILE A 28 -2.97 -12.21 6.32
N PRO A 29 -2.32 -11.07 5.98
CA PRO A 29 -1.50 -10.96 4.79
C PRO A 29 -0.43 -12.06 4.75
N LYS A 30 -0.25 -12.71 3.61
CA LYS A 30 0.78 -13.75 3.42
C LYS A 30 1.56 -13.51 2.13
N GLU A 31 2.86 -13.74 2.19
CA GLU A 31 3.76 -13.66 1.05
C GLU A 31 4.81 -14.76 1.13
N TYR A 32 5.38 -15.11 -0.03
CA TYR A 32 6.61 -15.90 -0.02
C TYR A 32 7.76 -15.05 0.48
N ALA A 33 8.52 -15.59 1.43
CA ALA A 33 9.67 -14.94 2.04
C ALA A 33 10.65 -14.47 0.95
N TRP A 34 11.14 -13.24 1.12
CA TRP A 34 11.97 -12.56 0.13
C TRP A 34 13.31 -12.15 0.76
N ASP A 35 14.37 -12.31 0.00
CA ASP A 35 15.69 -11.76 0.29
C ASP A 35 15.83 -10.46 -0.49
N PHE A 36 15.70 -9.32 0.20
CA PHE A 36 15.74 -8.00 -0.43
C PHE A 36 17.12 -7.64 -1.01
N GLU A 37 18.19 -8.20 -0.46
CA GLU A 37 19.56 -7.95 -0.94
C GLU A 37 19.83 -8.75 -2.22
N LYS A 38 19.42 -10.01 -2.26
CA LYS A 38 19.57 -10.87 -3.46
C LYS A 38 18.49 -10.67 -4.50
N ASN A 39 17.40 -9.99 -4.12
CA ASN A 39 16.20 -9.81 -4.91
C ASN A 39 15.64 -11.15 -5.44
N ASP A 40 15.53 -12.12 -4.53
CA ASP A 40 15.04 -13.48 -4.82
C ASP A 40 14.29 -14.08 -3.62
N PHE A 41 13.63 -15.21 -3.79
CA PHE A 41 12.95 -15.92 -2.72
C PHE A 41 13.93 -16.45 -1.68
N LYS A 42 13.60 -16.25 -0.40
CA LYS A 42 14.33 -16.85 0.71
C LYS A 42 13.87 -18.28 0.91
N LEU A 43 14.69 -19.22 0.44
CA LEU A 43 14.42 -20.65 0.56
C LEU A 43 14.99 -21.22 1.87
N LYS A 44 14.32 -22.24 2.41
CA LYS A 44 14.83 -23.09 3.49
C LYS A 44 14.86 -24.53 2.99
N ASP A 45 16.05 -25.13 2.97
CA ASP A 45 16.27 -26.50 2.46
C ASP A 45 15.69 -26.71 1.04
N GLY A 46 15.86 -25.70 0.17
CA GLY A 46 15.35 -25.71 -1.21
C GLY A 46 13.85 -25.49 -1.35
N LYS A 47 13.13 -25.18 -0.26
CA LYS A 47 11.66 -24.98 -0.27
C LYS A 47 11.30 -23.52 -0.02
N PHE A 48 10.26 -23.06 -0.70
CA PHE A 48 9.64 -21.76 -0.44
C PHE A 48 9.15 -21.67 1.00
N GLN A 49 9.26 -20.49 1.59
CA GLN A 49 8.77 -20.18 2.93
C GLN A 49 7.66 -19.14 2.82
N ILE A 50 6.63 -19.24 3.65
CA ILE A 50 5.57 -18.24 3.76
C ILE A 50 5.82 -17.43 5.02
N VAL A 51 5.73 -16.11 4.90
CA VAL A 51 5.68 -15.17 6.01
C VAL A 51 4.31 -14.52 6.07
N GLU A 52 3.93 -14.02 7.24
CA GLU A 52 2.61 -13.47 7.50
C GLU A 52 2.68 -12.08 8.15
N GLY A 53 1.57 -11.34 8.13
CA GLY A 53 1.43 -10.05 8.82
C GLY A 53 2.37 -8.98 8.27
N ILE A 54 3.06 -8.27 9.18
CA ILE A 54 3.89 -7.11 8.81
C ILE A 54 5.03 -7.46 7.85
N GLU A 55 5.62 -8.65 7.98
CA GLU A 55 6.69 -9.11 7.09
C GLU A 55 6.15 -9.38 5.68
N ALA A 56 4.96 -9.95 5.57
CA ALA A 56 4.31 -10.12 4.27
C ALA A 56 3.98 -8.77 3.63
N LEU A 57 3.48 -7.81 4.41
CA LEU A 57 3.19 -6.46 3.90
C LEU A 57 4.46 -5.74 3.42
N LYS A 58 5.58 -5.88 4.13
CA LYS A 58 6.87 -5.35 3.68
C LYS A 58 7.25 -5.86 2.29
N ILE A 59 7.12 -7.18 2.09
CA ILE A 59 7.43 -7.83 0.81
C ILE A 59 6.47 -7.37 -0.29
N TRP A 60 5.17 -7.30 0.02
CA TRP A 60 4.16 -6.86 -0.93
C TRP A 60 4.41 -5.41 -1.39
N ILE A 61 4.69 -4.51 -0.44
CA ILE A 61 5.01 -3.10 -0.71
C ILE A 61 6.25 -2.99 -1.59
N TRP A 62 7.33 -3.69 -1.24
CA TRP A 62 8.55 -3.68 -2.03
C TRP A 62 8.32 -4.16 -3.46
N LYS A 63 7.63 -5.31 -3.63
CA LYS A 63 7.34 -5.86 -4.96
C LYS A 63 6.46 -4.94 -5.79
N SER A 64 5.44 -4.31 -5.21
CA SER A 64 4.53 -3.41 -5.93
C SER A 64 5.26 -2.14 -6.39
N LEU A 65 6.10 -1.56 -5.54
CA LEU A 65 6.93 -0.39 -5.89
C LEU A 65 8.09 -0.71 -6.85
N LYS A 66 8.47 -1.98 -6.99
CA LYS A 66 9.45 -2.44 -8.01
C LYS A 66 8.80 -2.92 -9.32
N THR A 67 7.48 -2.94 -9.39
CA THR A 67 6.74 -3.45 -10.56
C THR A 67 6.02 -2.33 -11.29
N SER A 68 6.35 -2.09 -12.56
CA SER A 68 5.60 -1.17 -13.41
C SER A 68 4.17 -1.66 -13.63
N LYS A 69 3.18 -0.80 -13.38
CA LYS A 69 1.75 -1.10 -13.53
C LYS A 69 1.41 -1.50 -14.96
N GLY A 70 0.66 -2.59 -15.10
CA GLY A 70 0.22 -3.10 -16.41
C GLY A 70 1.31 -3.72 -17.28
N LYS A 71 2.55 -3.87 -16.79
CA LYS A 71 3.67 -4.40 -17.58
C LYS A 71 3.67 -5.92 -17.70
N TYR A 72 3.26 -6.63 -16.66
CA TYR A 72 3.30 -8.10 -16.63
C TYR A 72 1.89 -8.69 -16.54
N PRO A 73 1.51 -9.63 -17.44
CA PRO A 73 0.16 -10.22 -17.48
C PRO A 73 -0.25 -11.01 -16.23
N ILE A 74 0.73 -11.44 -15.43
CA ILE A 74 0.47 -12.20 -14.20
C ILE A 74 -0.14 -11.35 -13.08
N TYR A 75 -0.02 -10.01 -13.18
CA TYR A 75 -0.56 -9.08 -12.20
C TYR A 75 -1.90 -8.51 -12.66
N SER A 76 -2.72 -8.09 -11.69
CA SER A 76 -3.91 -7.30 -12.00
C SER A 76 -3.50 -5.99 -12.69
N GLY A 77 -4.39 -5.43 -13.52
CA GLY A 77 -4.13 -4.14 -14.17
C GLY A 77 -3.98 -2.98 -13.18
N ALA A 78 -4.36 -3.18 -11.92
CA ALA A 78 -4.26 -2.21 -10.86
C ALA A 78 -2.90 -2.26 -10.12
N TYR A 79 -2.26 -3.44 -10.08
CA TYR A 79 -1.03 -3.68 -9.32
C TYR A 79 0.20 -3.05 -9.97
N GLY A 80 1.06 -2.47 -9.12
CA GLY A 80 2.31 -1.85 -9.51
C GLY A 80 2.26 -0.33 -9.47
N ASN A 81 3.43 0.28 -9.69
CA ASN A 81 3.62 1.73 -9.69
C ASN A 81 3.67 2.30 -11.11
N GLU A 82 3.67 3.62 -11.21
CA GLU A 82 3.84 4.33 -12.48
C GLU A 82 4.97 5.37 -12.40
N PHE A 83 6.07 5.04 -11.71
CA PHE A 83 7.22 5.95 -11.54
C PHE A 83 7.90 6.33 -12.87
N GLU A 84 7.67 5.59 -13.95
CA GLU A 84 8.12 5.97 -15.30
C GLU A 84 7.53 7.31 -15.76
N LYS A 85 6.45 7.79 -15.14
CA LYS A 85 5.89 9.13 -15.39
C LYS A 85 6.82 10.26 -14.95
N ILE A 86 7.70 10.01 -13.98
CA ILE A 86 8.65 11.00 -13.45
C ILE A 86 10.08 10.76 -13.92
N ILE A 87 10.48 9.51 -14.15
CA ILE A 87 11.84 9.14 -14.57
C ILE A 87 12.15 9.75 -15.95
N GLY A 88 13.34 10.34 -16.10
CA GLY A 88 13.79 10.97 -17.35
C GLY A 88 13.07 12.28 -17.69
N LYS A 89 12.25 12.81 -16.80
CA LYS A 89 11.62 14.14 -16.95
C LYS A 89 12.50 15.21 -16.31
N GLY A 90 12.64 16.35 -16.98
CA GLY A 90 13.34 17.54 -16.47
C GLY A 90 12.55 18.31 -15.41
N PHE A 91 11.87 17.61 -14.50
CA PHE A 91 11.05 18.23 -13.45
C PHE A 91 11.90 18.85 -12.35
N SER A 92 11.35 19.87 -11.68
CA SER A 92 11.96 20.43 -10.47
C SER A 92 11.99 19.38 -9.36
N LYS A 93 12.94 19.52 -8.41
CA LYS A 93 13.05 18.64 -7.25
C LYS A 93 11.73 18.53 -6.47
N SER A 94 11.08 19.67 -6.20
CA SER A 94 9.79 19.72 -5.49
C SER A 94 8.67 18.98 -6.22
N LEU A 95 8.65 19.05 -7.56
CA LEU A 95 7.66 18.33 -8.35
C LEU A 95 7.93 16.83 -8.35
N ILE A 96 9.20 16.41 -8.44
CA ILE A 96 9.60 15.01 -8.31
C ILE A 96 9.17 14.44 -6.96
N GLU A 97 9.45 15.15 -5.86
CA GLU A 97 9.05 14.75 -4.50
C GLU A 97 7.52 14.59 -4.38
N SER A 98 6.77 15.58 -4.87
CA SER A 98 5.30 15.55 -4.83
C SER A 98 4.72 14.41 -5.65
N GLU A 99 5.23 14.20 -6.88
CA GLU A 99 4.75 13.13 -7.76
C GLU A 99 5.17 11.74 -7.28
N ALA A 100 6.39 11.58 -6.79
CA ALA A 100 6.84 10.32 -6.19
C ALA A 100 5.94 9.93 -5.00
N LYS A 101 5.60 10.88 -4.13
CA LYS A 101 4.67 10.66 -3.03
C LYS A 101 3.28 10.28 -3.51
N ARG A 102 2.73 11.02 -4.47
CA ARG A 102 1.41 10.75 -5.05
C ARG A 102 1.37 9.35 -5.66
N LEU A 103 2.33 9.02 -6.52
CA LEU A 103 2.41 7.72 -7.20
C LEU A 103 2.63 6.56 -6.23
N THR A 104 3.42 6.75 -5.17
CA THR A 104 3.57 5.76 -4.10
C THR A 104 2.23 5.50 -3.43
N LEU A 105 1.51 6.56 -3.02
CA LEU A 105 0.19 6.42 -2.40
C LEU A 105 -0.82 5.71 -3.31
N GLU A 106 -0.88 6.08 -4.59
CA GLU A 106 -1.76 5.40 -5.56
C GLU A 106 -1.41 3.91 -5.72
N CYS A 107 -0.12 3.55 -5.76
CA CYS A 107 0.31 2.16 -5.82
C CYS A 107 -0.11 1.37 -4.57
N LEU A 108 0.03 1.96 -3.38
CA LEU A 108 -0.19 1.26 -2.11
C LEU A 108 -1.66 1.13 -1.73
N LYS A 109 -2.54 2.01 -2.23
CA LYS A 109 -4.00 1.95 -2.01
C LYS A 109 -4.65 0.66 -2.49
N GLU A 110 -4.00 -0.08 -3.40
CA GLU A 110 -4.49 -1.36 -3.91
C GLU A 110 -4.48 -2.47 -2.85
N ASN A 111 -3.76 -2.29 -1.73
CA ASN A 111 -3.76 -3.23 -0.62
C ASN A 111 -4.51 -2.66 0.59
N GLN A 112 -5.63 -3.30 0.95
CA GLN A 112 -6.52 -2.91 2.04
C GLN A 112 -5.85 -2.83 3.42
N HIS A 113 -4.74 -3.55 3.62
CA HIS A 113 -4.02 -3.57 4.89
C HIS A 113 -3.12 -2.33 5.07
N ILE A 114 -2.86 -1.59 3.99
CA ILE A 114 -2.04 -0.37 4.03
C ILE A 114 -2.96 0.84 4.23
N LEU A 115 -2.82 1.49 5.38
CA LEU A 115 -3.68 2.59 5.81
C LEU A 115 -3.11 3.96 5.43
N GLY A 116 -1.79 4.04 5.19
CA GLY A 116 -1.13 5.27 4.76
C GLY A 116 0.38 5.20 4.87
N VAL A 117 1.03 6.35 4.69
CA VAL A 117 2.49 6.51 4.83
C VAL A 117 2.82 7.77 5.63
N LYS A 118 3.94 7.75 6.34
CA LYS A 118 4.52 8.90 7.04
C LYS A 118 6.04 8.94 6.86
N ASN A 119 6.67 10.04 7.28
CA ASN A 119 8.12 10.25 7.16
C ASN A 119 8.62 10.00 5.73
N PHE A 120 7.90 10.54 4.75
CA PHE A 120 8.16 10.30 3.33
C PHE A 120 9.28 11.22 2.85
N GLU A 121 10.35 10.62 2.38
CA GLU A 121 11.55 11.29 1.89
C GLU A 121 11.90 10.77 0.50
N VAL A 122 12.43 11.66 -0.33
CA VAL A 122 12.90 11.33 -1.67
C VAL A 122 14.28 11.91 -1.83
N ASP A 123 15.25 11.04 -2.12
CA ASP A 123 16.57 11.46 -2.52
C ASP A 123 16.78 11.19 -4.00
N LYS A 124 17.33 12.17 -4.71
CA LYS A 124 17.67 12.04 -6.11
C LYS A 124 19.17 12.19 -6.25
N ASN A 125 19.84 11.10 -6.60
CA ASN A 125 21.25 11.07 -6.89
C ASN A 125 21.47 10.65 -8.34
N ASN A 126 21.87 11.60 -9.19
CA ASN A 126 21.97 11.42 -10.64
C ASN A 126 20.67 10.88 -11.25
N ASP A 127 20.72 9.65 -11.77
CA ASP A 127 19.61 8.95 -12.41
C ASP A 127 18.88 7.99 -11.45
N ILE A 128 19.29 7.97 -10.18
CA ILE A 128 18.68 7.14 -9.13
C ILE A 128 17.75 8.02 -8.30
N LEU A 129 16.52 7.56 -8.16
CA LEU A 129 15.54 8.11 -7.23
C LEU A 129 15.32 7.08 -6.12
N THR A 130 15.66 7.45 -4.90
CA THR A 130 15.45 6.64 -3.70
C THR A 130 14.28 7.19 -2.93
N ILE A 131 13.33 6.34 -2.57
CA ILE A 131 12.13 6.71 -1.82
C ILE A 131 12.15 5.97 -0.49
N THR A 132 12.13 6.72 0.61
CA THR A 132 12.10 6.17 1.97
C THR A 132 10.86 6.65 2.70
N PHE A 133 10.15 5.74 3.36
CA PHE A 133 8.97 6.08 4.15
C PHE A 133 8.64 5.01 5.19
N THR A 134 7.74 5.34 6.11
CA THR A 134 7.13 4.37 7.02
C THR A 134 5.70 4.10 6.56
N ALA A 135 5.40 2.85 6.19
CA ALA A 135 4.04 2.40 5.91
C ALA A 135 3.29 2.19 7.23
N ILE A 136 2.07 2.70 7.31
CA ILE A 136 1.15 2.47 8.42
C ILE A 136 0.18 1.38 7.96
N THR A 137 0.13 0.27 8.67
CA THR A 137 -0.70 -0.88 8.32
C THR A 137 -1.57 -1.32 9.49
N ASP A 138 -2.56 -2.16 9.23
CA ASP A 138 -3.34 -2.81 10.30
C ASP A 138 -2.53 -3.84 11.12
N CYS A 139 -1.35 -4.24 10.62
CA CYS A 139 -0.41 -5.14 11.29
C CYS A 139 0.74 -4.40 12.01
N GLY A 140 0.71 -3.06 12.04
CA GLY A 140 1.77 -2.21 12.60
C GLY A 140 2.48 -1.35 11.57
N GLU A 141 3.62 -0.77 11.95
CA GLU A 141 4.40 0.11 11.08
C GLU A 141 5.63 -0.61 10.53
N VAL A 142 5.97 -0.33 9.26
CA VAL A 142 7.17 -0.86 8.62
C VAL A 142 7.89 0.19 7.80
N THR A 143 9.20 0.27 7.96
CA THR A 143 10.06 1.13 7.16
C THR A 143 10.37 0.49 5.81
N ILE A 144 10.20 1.29 4.76
CA ILE A 144 10.42 0.95 3.37
C ILE A 144 11.44 1.93 2.79
N ASP A 145 12.39 1.40 2.04
CA ASP A 145 13.43 2.09 1.28
C ASP A 145 13.42 1.39 -0.08
N VAL A 146 13.22 2.11 -1.20
CA VAL A 146 13.10 1.56 -2.57
C VAL A 146 13.81 2.41 -3.61
#